data_AF-A0AAD8PMK0-F1
#
_entry.id   AF-A0AAD8PMK0-F1
#
_cell.length_a   1.000
_cell.length_b   1.000
_cell.length_c   1.000
_cell.angle_alpha   90.00
_cell.angle_beta   90.00
_cell.angle_gamma   90.00
#
_symmetry.space_group_name_H-M   'P 1'
#
loop_
_entity.id
_entity.type
_entity.pdbx_description
1 polymer ?
#
loop_
_entity_poly.entity_id
_entity_poly.type
_entity_poly.pdbx_seq_one_letter_code
_entity_poly.pdbx_strand_id
1 'polypeptide(L)'
;MEAATERHFFHHGASEPTGAKTSARALEKEKEHCHWCQIRSFPTNKQYPITIVNEVDNATIPSTFRFLQNSRLGAGVQAAEDSFRTGCECADAEECQYRGCLCLQEQDDDSDDEGPTRRKVYMYHMHGAKAGLLRSKFLKSKRPIYECHDGCACAENCPNRVVERGRKVPLQIFRTDKTGWGVRSLVDIKKGQFVDKYIGEIITPQEAQHRRAASSIAQRKDVYLFALDKFTDPDSPDVRLRGQPLEIDGEFMSGPTRFINHSCDPNLRIFARVGDHADKHIHDIAMFALRDIPKGEELTFDYVDGVSEEDDDAKKKSKQDDMVRCLCNSKNCRKFLW
;
A
#
# COMPACT_ATOMS: atom_id res chain seq x y z
N MET A 1 -14.57 -26.87 4.54
CA MET A 1 -15.05 -25.50 4.28
C MET A 1 -14.99 -24.81 5.63
N GLU A 2 -14.13 -23.81 5.82
CA GLU A 2 -14.01 -23.09 7.10
C GLU A 2 -15.37 -22.46 7.47
N ALA A 3 -15.76 -22.44 8.74
CA ALA A 3 -17.03 -21.82 9.19
C ALA A 3 -17.16 -20.34 8.72
N ALA A 4 -16.04 -19.64 8.53
CA ALA A 4 -16.00 -18.28 7.97
C ALA A 4 -16.49 -18.20 6.51
N THR A 5 -16.32 -19.28 5.74
CA THR A 5 -16.74 -19.37 4.34
C THR A 5 -18.15 -19.94 4.15
N GLU A 6 -18.66 -20.65 5.14
CA GLU A 6 -19.97 -21.32 5.09
C GLU A 6 -21.09 -20.34 4.76
N ARG A 7 -21.17 -19.21 5.49
CA ARG A 7 -22.20 -18.21 5.22
C ARG A 7 -22.11 -17.60 3.82
N HIS A 8 -20.90 -17.40 3.29
CA HIS A 8 -20.71 -16.90 1.93
C HIS A 8 -21.25 -17.88 0.89
N PHE A 9 -20.86 -19.16 0.95
CA PHE A 9 -21.25 -20.14 -0.05
C PHE A 9 -22.75 -20.46 0.00
N PHE A 10 -23.32 -20.63 1.19
CA PHE A 10 -24.73 -21.02 1.33
C PHE A 10 -25.72 -19.87 1.14
N HIS A 11 -25.33 -18.62 1.44
CA HIS A 11 -26.26 -17.48 1.36
C HIS A 11 -25.92 -16.45 0.27
N HIS A 12 -24.67 -16.34 -0.18
CA HIS A 12 -24.26 -15.31 -1.15
C HIS A 12 -23.69 -15.87 -2.46
N GLY A 13 -23.36 -17.17 -2.51
CA GLY A 13 -22.76 -17.84 -3.65
C GLY A 13 -23.75 -18.30 -4.73
N ALA A 14 -25.06 -18.28 -4.46
CA ALA A 14 -26.09 -18.69 -5.40
C ALA A 14 -26.54 -17.54 -6.32
N SER A 15 -26.74 -17.81 -7.61
CA SER A 15 -27.64 -17.03 -8.46
C SER A 15 -29.05 -17.26 -7.94
N GLU A 16 -29.74 -16.19 -7.52
CA GLU A 16 -31.09 -16.11 -6.94
C GLU A 16 -31.68 -17.41 -6.37
N PRO A 17 -31.92 -17.51 -5.05
CA PRO A 17 -32.52 -18.72 -4.51
C PRO A 17 -33.96 -18.83 -5.01
N THR A 18 -34.24 -19.84 -5.84
CA THR A 18 -35.60 -20.32 -6.07
C THR A 18 -36.17 -20.79 -4.73
N GLY A 19 -36.88 -19.91 -4.03
CA GLY A 19 -37.65 -20.23 -2.81
C GLY A 19 -37.19 -19.61 -1.48
N ALA A 20 -36.24 -18.66 -1.45
CA ALA A 20 -35.88 -18.00 -0.18
C ALA A 20 -36.86 -16.87 0.21
N LYS A 21 -37.23 -16.82 1.50
CA LYS A 21 -38.09 -15.79 2.11
C LYS A 21 -37.42 -14.41 2.29
N THR A 22 -36.20 -14.24 1.82
CA THR A 22 -35.40 -13.02 1.96
C THR A 22 -35.44 -12.20 0.67
N SER A 23 -35.78 -10.90 0.77
CA SER A 23 -35.85 -10.02 -0.39
C SER A 23 -34.46 -9.76 -0.99
N ALA A 24 -34.39 -9.53 -2.32
CA ALA A 24 -33.14 -9.24 -3.03
C ALA A 24 -32.34 -8.08 -2.39
N ARG A 25 -33.04 -7.04 -1.91
CA ARG A 25 -32.43 -5.89 -1.21
C ARG A 25 -31.79 -6.26 0.12
N ALA A 26 -32.35 -7.23 0.86
CA ALA A 26 -31.73 -7.72 2.09
C ALA A 26 -30.43 -8.50 1.78
N LEU A 27 -30.44 -9.29 0.71
CA LEU A 27 -29.28 -10.04 0.24
C LEU A 27 -28.12 -9.13 -0.20
N GLU A 28 -28.41 -8.04 -0.91
CA GLU A 28 -27.41 -7.05 -1.30
C GLU A 28 -26.74 -6.40 -0.09
N LYS A 29 -27.52 -6.00 0.91
CA LYS A 29 -26.99 -5.43 2.16
C LYS A 29 -26.09 -6.42 2.92
N GLU A 30 -26.44 -7.71 2.90
CA GLU A 30 -25.57 -8.74 3.50
C GLU A 30 -24.26 -8.92 2.71
N LYS A 31 -24.30 -8.85 1.37
CA LYS A 31 -23.08 -8.91 0.53
C LYS A 31 -22.11 -7.76 0.84
N GLU A 32 -22.62 -6.56 1.12
CA GLU A 32 -21.78 -5.41 1.53
C GLU A 32 -20.98 -5.68 2.81
N HIS A 33 -21.47 -6.55 3.69
CA HIS A 33 -20.85 -6.87 4.97
C HIS A 33 -20.02 -8.17 4.93
N CYS A 34 -20.02 -8.88 3.80
CA CYS A 34 -19.29 -10.12 3.61
C CYS A 34 -17.91 -9.85 2.97
N HIS A 35 -16.82 -10.17 3.68
CA HIS A 35 -15.45 -9.99 3.17
C HIS A 35 -15.19 -10.72 1.84
N TRP A 36 -15.74 -11.91 1.66
CA TRP A 36 -15.59 -12.66 0.40
C TRP A 36 -16.30 -11.98 -0.76
N CYS A 37 -17.49 -11.40 -0.54
CA CYS A 37 -18.19 -10.63 -1.57
C CYS A 37 -17.42 -9.36 -1.93
N GLN A 38 -16.85 -8.67 -0.93
CA GLN A 38 -16.00 -7.49 -1.14
C GLN A 38 -14.76 -7.83 -1.97
N ILE A 39 -14.02 -8.87 -1.60
CA ILE A 39 -12.82 -9.28 -2.34
C ILE A 39 -13.19 -9.72 -3.77
N ARG A 40 -14.28 -10.48 -3.92
CA ARG A 40 -14.73 -10.98 -5.23
C ARG A 40 -15.25 -9.88 -6.16
N SER A 41 -15.68 -8.74 -5.63
CA SER A 41 -16.13 -7.62 -6.45
C SER A 41 -14.96 -6.83 -7.07
N PHE A 42 -13.73 -7.04 -6.60
CA PHE A 42 -12.57 -6.38 -7.18
C PHE A 42 -12.35 -6.82 -8.64
N PRO A 43 -12.21 -5.89 -9.59
CA PRO A 43 -12.06 -6.20 -11.02
C PRO A 43 -10.90 -7.17 -11.30
N THR A 44 -9.81 -7.06 -10.54
CA THR A 44 -8.61 -7.87 -10.71
C THR A 44 -8.67 -9.23 -10.01
N ASN A 45 -9.71 -9.51 -9.20
CA ASN A 45 -9.77 -10.72 -8.38
C ASN A 45 -9.72 -12.02 -9.19
N LYS A 46 -10.25 -12.02 -10.42
CA LYS A 46 -10.20 -13.19 -11.31
C LYS A 46 -8.76 -13.56 -11.70
N GLN A 47 -7.92 -12.56 -11.94
CA GLN A 47 -6.54 -12.76 -12.42
C GLN A 47 -5.54 -12.81 -11.25
N TYR A 48 -5.75 -11.96 -10.25
CA TYR A 48 -4.92 -11.82 -9.07
C TYR A 48 -5.84 -11.90 -7.84
N PRO A 49 -6.28 -13.09 -7.43
CA PRO A 49 -7.19 -13.21 -6.29
C PRO A 49 -6.54 -12.76 -4.98
N ILE A 50 -7.39 -12.36 -4.03
CA ILE A 50 -7.06 -12.33 -2.61
C ILE A 50 -7.79 -13.52 -1.97
N THR A 51 -7.06 -14.34 -1.22
CA THR A 51 -7.64 -15.47 -0.48
C THR A 51 -7.37 -15.31 1.00
N ILE A 52 -8.22 -15.90 1.84
CA ILE A 52 -8.07 -15.92 3.29
C ILE A 52 -8.09 -17.39 3.72
N VAL A 53 -7.14 -17.82 4.54
CA VAL A 53 -7.06 -19.17 5.09
C VAL A 53 -6.67 -19.14 6.57
N ASN A 54 -7.26 -20.02 7.37
CA ASN A 54 -6.86 -20.22 8.76
C ASN A 54 -6.83 -21.72 9.09
N GLU A 55 -5.62 -22.24 9.26
CA GLU A 55 -5.35 -23.64 9.62
C GLU A 55 -4.80 -23.77 11.05
N VAL A 56 -4.71 -22.66 11.80
CA VAL A 56 -4.02 -22.58 13.09
C VAL A 56 -5.00 -22.52 14.26
N ASP A 57 -6.03 -21.68 14.15
CA ASP A 57 -7.01 -21.45 15.21
C ASP A 57 -8.40 -21.11 14.65
N ASN A 58 -9.33 -20.72 15.53
CA ASN A 58 -10.69 -20.34 15.15
C ASN A 58 -10.86 -18.82 14.92
N ALA A 59 -9.77 -18.05 14.82
CA ALA A 59 -9.87 -16.62 14.62
C ALA A 59 -10.39 -16.29 13.22
N THR A 60 -11.22 -15.26 13.13
CA THR A 60 -11.71 -14.70 11.86
C THR A 60 -11.30 -13.24 11.74
N ILE A 61 -11.26 -12.72 10.52
CA ILE A 61 -11.16 -11.27 10.33
C ILE A 61 -12.38 -10.60 10.99
N PRO A 62 -12.21 -9.53 11.79
CA PRO A 62 -13.33 -8.87 12.45
C PRO A 62 -14.43 -8.48 11.47
N SER A 63 -15.69 -8.78 11.80
CA SER A 63 -16.84 -8.47 10.94
C SER A 63 -17.06 -6.98 10.70
N THR A 64 -16.42 -6.11 11.48
CA THR A 64 -16.39 -4.66 11.31
C THR A 64 -15.40 -4.20 10.24
N PHE A 65 -14.41 -5.01 9.89
CA PHE A 65 -13.41 -4.67 8.87
C PHE A 65 -14.00 -4.65 7.46
N ARG A 66 -13.54 -3.76 6.58
CA ARG A 66 -13.96 -3.67 5.18
C ARG A 66 -12.77 -3.68 4.23
N PHE A 67 -12.81 -4.54 3.21
CA PHE A 67 -11.81 -4.52 2.16
C PHE A 67 -12.06 -3.34 1.21
N LEU A 68 -11.01 -2.58 0.93
CA LEU A 68 -10.99 -1.49 -0.05
C LEU A 68 -10.13 -1.86 -1.26
N GLN A 69 -10.44 -1.26 -2.40
CA GLN A 69 -9.59 -1.32 -3.59
C GLN A 69 -8.66 -0.10 -3.69
N ASN A 70 -9.14 1.06 -3.24
CA ASN A 70 -8.41 2.33 -3.23
C ASN A 70 -8.65 3.04 -1.90
N SER A 71 -7.72 3.92 -1.51
CA SER A 71 -7.91 4.79 -0.37
C SER A 71 -9.13 5.68 -0.54
N ARG A 72 -9.76 6.06 0.57
CA ARG A 72 -10.88 7.00 0.62
C ARG A 72 -10.45 8.28 1.29
N LEU A 73 -10.83 9.42 0.74
CA LEU A 73 -10.60 10.71 1.39
C LEU A 73 -11.60 10.88 2.53
N GLY A 74 -11.10 11.09 3.75
CA GLY A 74 -11.90 11.37 4.93
C GLY A 74 -12.41 12.82 4.95
N ALA A 75 -13.22 13.13 5.95
CA ALA A 75 -13.76 14.48 6.12
C ALA A 75 -12.62 15.51 6.29
N GLY A 76 -12.70 16.62 5.56
CA GLY A 76 -11.71 17.69 5.59
C GLY A 76 -10.45 17.42 4.74
N VAL A 77 -10.35 16.29 4.06
CA VAL A 77 -9.28 15.99 3.11
C VAL A 77 -9.78 16.19 1.68
N GLN A 78 -9.00 16.90 0.87
CA GLN A 78 -9.33 17.19 -0.52
C GLN A 78 -8.12 16.90 -1.42
N ALA A 79 -8.40 16.31 -2.59
CA ALA A 79 -7.45 16.27 -3.69
C ALA A 79 -7.32 17.66 -4.31
N ALA A 80 -6.26 17.86 -5.10
CA ALA A 80 -6.12 19.05 -5.91
C ALA A 80 -7.30 19.22 -6.87
N GLU A 81 -7.69 20.47 -7.10
CA GLU A 81 -8.70 20.79 -8.11
C GLU A 81 -8.19 20.43 -9.50
N ASP A 82 -9.10 20.06 -10.40
CA ASP A 82 -8.76 19.68 -11.77
C ASP A 82 -8.01 20.78 -12.54
N SER A 83 -8.16 22.05 -12.16
CA SER A 83 -7.47 23.21 -12.73
C SER A 83 -5.96 23.22 -12.49
N PHE A 84 -5.48 22.55 -11.43
CA PHE A 84 -4.05 22.44 -11.10
C PHE A 84 -3.42 21.14 -11.63
N ARG A 85 -4.24 20.22 -12.15
CA ARG A 85 -3.77 18.92 -12.64
C ARG A 85 -3.01 19.10 -13.94
N THR A 86 -1.81 18.53 -13.98
CA THR A 86 -0.94 18.65 -15.17
C THR A 86 -0.31 17.29 -15.47
N GLY A 87 -0.64 16.74 -16.64
CA GLY A 87 -0.03 15.51 -17.14
C GLY A 87 0.98 15.76 -18.27
N CYS A 88 1.74 14.72 -18.63
CA CYS A 88 2.65 14.82 -19.77
C CYS A 88 1.91 14.79 -21.12
N GLU A 89 2.52 15.42 -22.12
CA GLU A 89 2.05 15.43 -23.52
C GLU A 89 2.84 14.47 -24.41
N CYS A 90 3.52 13.48 -23.81
CA CYS A 90 4.32 12.50 -24.54
C CYS A 90 3.45 11.75 -25.57
N ALA A 91 3.86 11.80 -26.84
CA ALA A 91 3.14 11.15 -27.93
C ALA A 91 3.29 9.62 -27.89
N ASP A 92 4.46 9.15 -27.43
CA ASP A 92 4.75 7.73 -27.25
C ASP A 92 4.98 7.43 -25.76
N ALA A 93 4.45 6.29 -25.29
CA ALA A 93 4.71 5.73 -23.98
C ALA A 93 6.21 5.55 -23.72
N GLU A 94 7.02 5.30 -24.75
CA GLU A 94 8.47 5.23 -24.63
C GLU A 94 9.09 6.56 -24.18
N GLU A 95 8.47 7.71 -24.45
CA GLU A 95 9.02 9.01 -24.05
C GLU A 95 8.90 9.27 -22.56
N CYS A 96 7.94 8.62 -21.89
CA CYS A 96 7.70 8.71 -20.45
C CYS A 96 8.81 8.11 -19.58
N GLN A 97 9.92 7.63 -20.16
CA GLN A 97 11.10 7.17 -19.43
C GLN A 97 12.20 8.24 -19.30
N TYR A 98 12.10 9.33 -20.06
CA TYR A 98 13.15 10.34 -20.22
C TYR A 98 12.78 11.66 -19.53
N ARG A 99 13.80 12.49 -19.23
CA ARG A 99 13.63 13.81 -18.59
C ARG A 99 12.68 14.78 -19.33
N GLY A 100 12.44 14.56 -20.62
CA GLY A 100 11.47 15.36 -21.39
C GLY A 100 10.00 15.10 -21.01
N CYS A 101 9.70 14.02 -20.29
CA CYS A 101 8.37 13.76 -19.77
C CYS A 101 8.10 14.64 -18.53
N LEU A 102 7.05 15.47 -18.60
CA LEU A 102 6.67 16.40 -17.53
C LEU A 102 6.51 15.72 -16.15
N CYS A 103 5.98 14.49 -16.12
CA CYS A 103 5.81 13.74 -14.87
C CYS A 103 7.15 13.51 -14.14
N LEU A 104 8.29 13.52 -14.84
CA LEU A 104 9.62 13.27 -14.28
C LEU A 104 10.40 14.56 -13.99
N GLN A 105 9.79 15.74 -14.07
CA GLN A 105 10.47 17.03 -13.95
C GLN A 105 11.19 17.21 -12.60
N GLU A 106 10.69 16.59 -11.53
CA GLU A 106 11.27 16.64 -10.17
C GLU A 106 12.07 15.38 -9.81
N GLN A 107 12.29 14.49 -10.77
CA GLN A 107 13.11 13.30 -10.52
C GLN A 107 14.59 13.68 -10.63
N ASP A 108 15.31 13.55 -9.52
CA ASP A 108 16.75 13.81 -9.46
C ASP A 108 17.55 12.93 -10.45
N ASP A 109 18.44 13.57 -11.21
CA ASP A 109 19.33 12.92 -12.19
C ASP A 109 20.65 12.50 -11.52
N ASP A 110 20.72 11.26 -11.03
CA ASP A 110 21.97 10.63 -10.50
C ASP A 110 22.74 9.87 -11.58
N SER A 111 22.61 10.25 -12.85
CA SER A 111 23.44 9.59 -13.86
C SER A 111 24.86 10.15 -13.82
N ASP A 112 25.83 9.32 -13.43
CA ASP A 112 27.26 9.47 -13.79
C ASP A 112 27.49 9.37 -15.32
N ASP A 113 26.42 9.44 -16.12
CA ASP A 113 26.39 9.14 -17.54
C ASP A 113 26.47 10.46 -18.32
N GLU A 114 27.69 10.97 -18.45
CA GLU A 114 28.12 12.11 -19.31
C GLU A 114 27.93 11.83 -20.83
N GLY A 115 27.10 10.85 -21.19
CA GLY A 115 26.81 10.48 -22.57
C GLY A 115 25.79 11.42 -23.26
N PRO A 116 25.91 11.63 -24.58
CA PRO A 116 25.04 12.53 -25.37
C PRO A 116 23.62 11.98 -25.66
N THR A 117 23.22 10.85 -25.07
CA THR A 117 21.94 10.19 -25.34
C THR A 117 20.82 10.64 -24.38
N ARG A 118 19.57 10.68 -24.86
CA ARG A 118 18.35 10.89 -24.04
C ARG A 118 18.43 10.07 -22.74
N ARG A 119 18.65 10.74 -21.59
CA ARG A 119 18.90 10.08 -20.30
C ARG A 119 17.62 9.51 -19.70
N LYS A 120 17.65 8.22 -19.31
CA LYS A 120 16.53 7.50 -18.69
C LYS A 120 16.46 7.78 -17.19
N VAL A 121 15.48 8.59 -16.80
CA VAL A 121 15.38 9.12 -15.42
C VAL A 121 14.33 8.39 -14.59
N TYR A 122 13.29 7.82 -15.22
CA TYR A 122 12.26 7.07 -14.51
C TYR A 122 12.80 5.81 -13.79
N MET A 123 12.00 5.29 -12.86
CA MET A 123 12.48 4.34 -11.86
C MET A 123 12.35 2.87 -12.25
N TYR A 124 11.67 2.55 -13.35
CA TYR A 124 11.42 1.16 -13.78
C TYR A 124 12.36 0.68 -14.89
N HIS A 125 12.44 -0.63 -15.07
CA HIS A 125 12.99 -1.23 -16.27
C HIS A 125 11.92 -1.26 -17.38
N MET A 126 12.29 -0.93 -18.61
CA MET A 126 11.32 -0.83 -19.71
C MET A 126 11.09 -2.16 -20.43
N HIS A 127 12.18 -2.88 -20.71
CA HIS A 127 12.18 -4.04 -21.60
C HIS A 127 12.83 -5.26 -20.94
N GLY A 128 12.67 -6.39 -21.61
CA GLY A 128 13.26 -7.67 -21.21
C GLY A 128 12.58 -8.28 -19.99
N ALA A 129 13.22 -9.29 -19.40
CA ALA A 129 12.68 -10.06 -18.28
C ALA A 129 12.43 -9.24 -17.01
N LYS A 130 12.93 -8.01 -16.94
CA LYS A 130 12.76 -7.09 -15.80
C LYS A 130 11.74 -5.98 -16.07
N ALA A 131 11.07 -5.95 -17.23
CA ALA A 131 10.11 -4.90 -17.57
C ALA A 131 9.08 -4.68 -16.44
N GLY A 132 8.89 -3.43 -16.03
CA GLY A 132 8.00 -3.03 -14.93
C GLY A 132 8.57 -3.23 -13.52
N LEU A 133 9.76 -3.83 -13.36
CA LEU A 133 10.43 -3.91 -12.06
C LEU A 133 11.15 -2.60 -11.74
N LEU A 134 11.11 -2.19 -10.49
CA LEU A 134 11.86 -1.06 -9.95
C LEU A 134 13.37 -1.33 -10.09
N ARG A 135 14.11 -0.39 -10.67
CA ARG A 135 15.54 -0.52 -10.94
C ARG A 135 16.29 -0.67 -9.62
N SER A 136 17.24 -1.61 -9.58
CA SER A 136 17.90 -1.99 -8.33
C SER A 136 18.63 -0.85 -7.61
N LYS A 137 19.11 0.17 -8.34
CA LYS A 137 19.74 1.36 -7.75
C LYS A 137 18.81 2.17 -6.84
N PHE A 138 17.50 2.09 -7.07
CA PHE A 138 16.51 2.83 -6.30
C PHE A 138 15.95 2.05 -5.11
N LEU A 139 16.15 0.73 -5.02
CA LEU A 139 15.58 -0.08 -3.93
C LEU A 139 16.04 0.35 -2.53
N LYS A 140 17.25 0.88 -2.43
CA LYS A 140 17.81 1.43 -1.18
C LYS A 140 17.64 2.94 -1.04
N SER A 141 17.20 3.62 -2.10
CA SER A 141 16.97 5.06 -2.09
C SER A 141 15.70 5.41 -1.29
N LYS A 142 15.66 6.60 -0.70
CA LYS A 142 14.45 7.20 -0.11
C LYS A 142 13.70 8.10 -1.10
N ARG A 143 14.07 8.09 -2.40
CA ARG A 143 13.43 8.94 -3.42
C ARG A 143 11.98 8.54 -3.66
N PRO A 144 11.09 9.52 -3.90
CA PRO A 144 9.74 9.23 -4.34
C PRO A 144 9.76 8.70 -5.78
N ILE A 145 8.70 7.99 -6.15
CA ILE A 145 8.45 7.54 -7.51
C ILE A 145 7.44 8.48 -8.16
N TYR A 146 7.84 9.18 -9.21
CA TYR A 146 6.91 9.95 -10.04
C TYR A 146 6.42 9.12 -11.23
N GLU A 147 5.13 8.81 -11.25
CA GLU A 147 4.46 8.09 -12.31
C GLU A 147 3.63 9.04 -13.19
N CYS A 148 3.29 8.57 -14.39
CA CYS A 148 2.17 9.15 -15.12
C CYS A 148 0.85 8.86 -14.40
N HIS A 149 -0.21 9.53 -14.83
CA HIS A 149 -1.55 9.50 -14.24
C HIS A 149 -2.60 9.87 -15.30
N ASP A 150 -3.89 9.84 -14.94
CA ASP A 150 -5.02 10.03 -15.86
C ASP A 150 -5.03 11.35 -16.63
N GLY A 151 -4.30 12.37 -16.15
CA GLY A 151 -4.12 13.64 -16.86
C GLY A 151 -3.10 13.61 -18.00
N CYS A 152 -2.36 12.51 -18.17
CA CYS A 152 -1.32 12.39 -19.19
C CYS A 152 -1.87 11.90 -20.54
N ALA A 153 -1.29 12.35 -21.64
CA ALA A 153 -1.59 11.90 -23.00
C ALA A 153 -1.13 10.46 -23.28
N CYS A 154 -0.21 9.92 -22.48
CA CYS A 154 0.30 8.56 -22.66
C CYS A 154 -0.75 7.50 -22.27
N ALA A 155 -0.75 6.38 -23.01
CA ALA A 155 -1.71 5.29 -22.83
C ALA A 155 -1.57 4.54 -21.50
N GLU A 156 -2.58 3.73 -21.15
CA GLU A 156 -2.63 2.93 -19.91
C GLU A 156 -1.45 1.95 -19.75
N ASN A 157 -0.89 1.48 -20.87
CA ASN A 157 0.27 0.60 -20.90
C ASN A 157 1.61 1.35 -20.74
N CYS A 158 1.59 2.66 -20.49
CA CYS A 158 2.78 3.48 -20.26
C CYS A 158 3.72 2.80 -19.24
N PRO A 159 5.02 2.65 -19.56
CA PRO A 159 5.96 1.97 -18.68
C PRO A 159 6.12 2.69 -17.33
N ASN A 160 5.69 3.95 -17.22
CA ASN A 160 5.69 4.76 -16.00
C ASN A 160 4.33 4.83 -15.27
N ARG A 161 3.50 3.77 -15.36
CA ARG A 161 2.21 3.63 -14.64
C ARG A 161 2.09 2.29 -13.89
N VAL A 162 3.19 1.80 -13.31
CA VAL A 162 3.25 0.48 -12.65
C VAL A 162 2.36 0.40 -11.43
N VAL A 163 2.46 1.37 -10.51
CA VAL A 163 1.67 1.42 -9.28
C VAL A 163 0.21 1.77 -9.56
N GLU A 164 -0.03 2.71 -10.49
CA GLU A 164 -1.37 3.10 -10.93
C GLU A 164 -2.23 1.91 -11.37
N ARG A 165 -1.64 0.98 -12.13
CA ARG A 165 -2.31 -0.22 -12.64
C ARG A 165 -2.70 -1.23 -11.55
N GLY A 166 -2.32 -0.98 -10.30
CA GLY A 166 -2.66 -1.81 -9.16
C GLY A 166 -1.97 -3.17 -9.13
N ARG A 167 -2.32 -3.95 -8.10
CA ARG A 167 -1.70 -5.25 -7.81
C ARG A 167 -1.86 -6.23 -8.97
N LYS A 168 -0.73 -6.84 -9.36
CA LYS A 168 -0.62 -7.95 -10.32
C LYS A 168 -0.02 -9.22 -9.72
N VAL A 169 -0.20 -9.39 -8.41
CA VAL A 169 0.33 -10.53 -7.65
C VAL A 169 -0.81 -11.14 -6.84
N PRO A 170 -1.14 -12.43 -6.98
CA PRO A 170 -2.13 -13.07 -6.10
C PRO A 170 -1.60 -13.09 -4.66
N LEU A 171 -2.47 -12.72 -3.71
CA LEU A 171 -2.13 -12.66 -2.30
C LEU A 171 -3.03 -13.59 -1.48
N GLN A 172 -2.48 -14.13 -0.41
CA GLN A 172 -3.19 -14.92 0.56
C GLN A 172 -2.94 -14.36 1.95
N ILE A 173 -4.01 -13.90 2.59
CA ILE A 173 -4.03 -13.60 4.01
C ILE A 173 -4.12 -14.94 4.73
N PHE A 174 -3.18 -15.21 5.63
CA PHE A 174 -3.13 -16.48 6.34
C PHE A 174 -2.91 -16.26 7.82
N ARG A 175 -3.40 -17.19 8.65
CA ARG A 175 -3.13 -17.18 10.08
C ARG A 175 -1.71 -17.70 10.33
N THR A 176 -0.90 -16.92 11.03
CA THR A 176 0.44 -17.32 11.48
C THR A 176 0.36 -17.93 12.88
N ASP A 177 1.39 -18.68 13.27
CA ASP A 177 1.44 -19.32 14.59
C ASP A 177 1.59 -18.33 15.77
N LYS A 178 2.12 -17.12 15.52
CA LYS A 178 2.60 -16.23 16.60
C LYS A 178 2.21 -14.76 16.45
N THR A 179 2.09 -14.25 15.23
CA THR A 179 1.91 -12.82 14.94
C THR A 179 0.47 -12.48 14.53
N GLY A 180 -0.43 -13.47 14.56
CA GLY A 180 -1.83 -13.28 14.20
C GLY A 180 -2.04 -13.49 12.70
N TRP A 181 -2.52 -12.48 11.99
CA TRP A 181 -2.69 -12.57 10.54
C TRP A 181 -1.38 -12.14 9.84
N GLY A 182 -1.06 -12.79 8.73
CA GLY A 182 0.06 -12.49 7.86
C GLY A 182 -0.38 -12.51 6.40
N VAL A 183 0.51 -12.12 5.49
CA VAL A 183 0.27 -12.20 4.04
C VAL A 183 1.40 -12.94 3.37
N ARG A 184 1.07 -13.81 2.42
CA ARG A 184 2.02 -14.46 1.52
C ARG A 184 1.53 -14.38 0.08
N SER A 185 2.42 -14.61 -0.88
CA SER A 185 2.01 -14.80 -2.27
C SER A 185 1.98 -16.28 -2.65
N LEU A 186 1.07 -16.62 -3.56
CA LEU A 186 0.95 -17.97 -4.13
C LEU A 186 1.85 -18.18 -5.36
N VAL A 187 2.59 -17.16 -5.76
CA VAL A 187 3.57 -17.17 -6.85
C VAL A 187 4.86 -16.51 -6.38
N ASP A 188 5.95 -16.76 -7.10
CA ASP A 188 7.21 -16.08 -6.82
C ASP A 188 7.09 -14.59 -7.16
N ILE A 189 7.68 -13.74 -6.31
CA ILE A 189 7.79 -12.30 -6.54
C ILE A 189 9.26 -11.98 -6.83
N LYS A 190 9.51 -11.22 -7.90
CA LYS A 190 10.87 -10.81 -8.28
C LYS A 190 11.33 -9.57 -7.53
N LYS A 191 12.64 -9.45 -7.33
CA LYS A 191 13.27 -8.24 -6.81
C LYS A 191 12.86 -7.02 -7.63
N GLY A 192 12.38 -5.99 -6.95
CA GLY A 192 11.86 -4.76 -7.54
C GLY A 192 10.44 -4.86 -8.07
N GLN A 193 9.73 -5.98 -7.88
CA GLN A 193 8.34 -6.10 -8.27
C GLN A 193 7.44 -5.32 -7.32
N PHE A 194 6.50 -4.55 -7.89
CA PHE A 194 5.41 -3.95 -7.16
C PHE A 194 4.45 -5.04 -6.64
N VAL A 195 4.13 -5.00 -5.35
CA VAL A 195 3.22 -5.96 -4.71
C VAL A 195 1.82 -5.37 -4.65
N ASP A 196 1.62 -4.33 -3.86
CA ASP A 196 0.34 -3.63 -3.70
C ASP A 196 0.58 -2.29 -2.96
N LYS A 197 -0.47 -1.49 -2.77
CA LYS A 197 -0.43 -0.26 -1.98
C LYS A 197 -0.85 -0.51 -0.53
N TYR A 198 -0.36 0.30 0.40
CA TYR A 198 -1.03 0.49 1.69
C TYR A 198 -2.15 1.50 1.49
N ILE A 199 -3.38 1.11 1.81
CA ILE A 199 -4.58 1.91 1.57
C ILE A 199 -5.45 1.97 2.81
N GLY A 200 -6.32 2.96 2.90
CA GLY A 200 -7.22 3.15 4.03
C GLY A 200 -8.04 4.41 3.89
N GLU A 201 -8.52 4.92 5.01
CA GLU A 201 -9.09 6.27 5.06
C GLU A 201 -7.96 7.30 5.22
N ILE A 202 -7.84 8.25 4.30
CA ILE A 202 -6.90 9.38 4.43
C ILE A 202 -7.55 10.43 5.32
N ILE A 203 -6.94 10.71 6.47
CA ILE A 203 -7.48 11.57 7.51
C ILE A 203 -6.54 12.74 7.82
N THR A 204 -7.12 13.79 8.40
CA THR A 204 -6.37 14.97 8.85
C THR A 204 -5.55 14.66 10.11
N PRO A 205 -4.50 15.45 10.41
CA PRO A 205 -3.74 15.30 11.65
C PRO A 205 -4.61 15.37 12.91
N GLN A 206 -5.63 16.24 12.89
CA GLN A 206 -6.56 16.43 14.01
C GLN A 206 -7.42 15.18 14.23
N GLU A 207 -7.92 14.56 13.15
CA GLU A 207 -8.68 13.32 13.24
C GLU A 207 -7.78 12.15 13.67
N ALA A 208 -6.55 12.07 13.17
CA ALA A 208 -5.59 11.06 13.61
C ALA A 208 -5.31 11.17 15.11
N GLN A 209 -5.06 12.38 15.61
CA GLN A 209 -4.86 12.64 17.04
C GLN A 209 -6.10 12.29 17.88
N HIS A 210 -7.30 12.63 17.40
CA HIS A 210 -8.54 12.27 18.05
C HIS A 210 -8.70 10.73 18.16
N ARG A 211 -8.43 10.00 17.07
CA ARG A 211 -8.48 8.53 17.08
C ARG A 211 -7.41 7.89 17.97
N ARG A 212 -6.20 8.45 18.03
CA ARG A 212 -5.15 8.01 18.97
C ARG A 212 -5.61 8.17 20.42
N ALA A 213 -6.21 9.31 20.77
CA ALA A 213 -6.71 9.59 22.11
C ALA A 213 -7.92 8.73 22.50
N ALA A 214 -8.74 8.33 21.53
CA ALA A 214 -9.90 7.46 21.75
C ALA A 214 -9.52 5.97 21.85
N SER A 215 -8.34 5.57 21.37
CA SER A 215 -7.85 4.19 21.48
C SER A 215 -7.49 3.86 22.93
N SER A 216 -7.90 2.69 23.41
CA SER A 216 -7.53 2.19 24.73
C SER A 216 -6.02 1.99 24.90
N ILE A 217 -5.29 1.84 23.79
CA ILE A 217 -3.83 1.75 23.73
C ILE A 217 -3.38 2.50 22.48
N ALA A 218 -2.89 3.74 22.63
CA ALA A 218 -2.47 4.60 21.52
C ALA A 218 -1.48 3.90 20.58
N GLN A 219 -0.51 3.16 21.13
CA GLN A 219 0.48 2.40 20.35
C GLN A 219 -0.13 1.33 19.44
N ARG A 220 -1.29 0.74 19.80
CA ARG A 220 -1.99 -0.21 18.92
C ARG A 220 -2.64 0.51 17.73
N LYS A 221 -3.03 1.77 17.90
CA LYS A 221 -3.58 2.58 16.82
C LYS A 221 -2.50 2.97 15.83
N ASP A 222 -1.31 3.34 16.33
CA ASP A 222 -0.17 3.73 15.49
C ASP A 222 0.27 2.62 14.52
N VAL A 223 0.02 1.35 14.82
CA VAL A 223 0.28 0.22 13.90
C VAL A 223 -0.46 0.35 12.55
N TYR A 224 -1.62 1.00 12.54
CA TYR A 224 -2.47 1.10 11.35
C TYR A 224 -2.43 2.47 10.70
N LEU A 225 -1.71 3.42 11.29
CA LEU A 225 -1.57 4.79 10.82
C LEU A 225 -0.24 4.95 10.07
N PHE A 226 -0.31 5.43 8.83
CA PHE A 226 0.86 5.77 8.04
C PHE A 226 0.82 7.23 7.64
N ALA A 227 1.82 8.00 8.06
CA ALA A 227 1.95 9.40 7.66
C ALA A 227 2.31 9.54 6.18
N LEU A 228 1.73 10.55 5.52
CA LEU A 228 2.05 10.96 4.16
C LEU A 228 3.04 12.13 4.18
N ASP A 229 4.20 11.87 4.81
CA ASP A 229 5.18 12.88 5.20
C ASP A 229 6.32 13.07 4.20
N LYS A 230 6.32 12.31 3.08
CA LYS A 230 7.43 12.27 2.14
C LYS A 230 7.84 13.65 1.62
N PHE A 231 6.84 14.53 1.47
CA PHE A 231 6.97 15.86 0.90
C PHE A 231 6.69 16.96 1.94
N THR A 232 6.58 16.62 3.22
CA THR A 232 6.43 17.62 4.28
C THR A 232 7.67 18.48 4.35
N ASP A 233 7.49 19.77 4.11
CA ASP A 233 8.55 20.77 4.09
C ASP A 233 7.96 22.11 4.58
N PRO A 234 8.38 22.62 5.75
CA PRO A 234 7.92 23.90 6.29
C PRO A 234 8.07 25.08 5.32
N ASP A 235 9.05 25.02 4.42
CA ASP A 235 9.38 26.06 3.45
C ASP A 235 8.73 25.82 2.06
N SER A 236 7.92 24.77 1.92
CA SER A 236 7.26 24.42 0.66
C SER A 236 6.39 25.58 0.12
N PRO A 237 6.39 25.85 -1.20
CA PRO A 237 5.44 26.79 -1.79
C PRO A 237 3.98 26.31 -1.65
N ASP A 238 3.75 24.99 -1.59
CA ASP A 238 2.43 24.40 -1.34
C ASP A 238 2.13 24.38 0.16
N VAL A 239 1.13 25.17 0.57
CA VAL A 239 0.69 25.29 1.96
C VAL A 239 0.24 23.96 2.57
N ARG A 240 -0.22 22.99 1.76
CA ARG A 240 -0.63 21.66 2.23
C ARG A 240 0.54 20.81 2.69
N LEU A 241 1.77 21.18 2.31
CA LEU A 241 3.00 20.46 2.65
C LEU A 241 3.76 21.09 3.82
N ARG A 242 3.39 22.28 4.30
CA ARG A 242 4.12 22.99 5.38
C ARG A 242 3.83 22.46 6.79
N GLY A 243 2.67 21.84 6.96
CA GLY A 243 2.14 21.45 8.26
C GLY A 243 2.39 19.99 8.61
N GLN A 244 1.68 19.52 9.64
CA GLN A 244 1.60 18.09 9.94
C GLN A 244 0.99 17.35 8.74
N PRO A 245 1.58 16.23 8.31
CA PRO A 245 1.11 15.46 7.16
C PRO A 245 -0.24 14.81 7.43
N LEU A 246 -0.98 14.55 6.36
CA LEU A 246 -2.14 13.65 6.40
C LEU A 246 -1.68 12.22 6.74
N GLU A 247 -2.61 11.38 7.18
CA GLU A 247 -2.31 9.99 7.53
C GLU A 247 -3.31 9.02 6.87
N ILE A 248 -2.85 7.82 6.49
CA ILE A 248 -3.70 6.71 6.07
C ILE A 248 -4.03 5.85 7.29
N ASP A 249 -5.31 5.74 7.63
CA ASP A 249 -5.84 4.84 8.65
C ASP A 249 -6.42 3.57 8.05
N GLY A 250 -5.71 2.46 8.25
CA GLY A 250 -6.10 1.13 7.78
C GLY A 250 -6.84 0.27 8.79
N GLU A 251 -7.18 0.78 9.99
CA GLU A 251 -7.63 -0.08 11.11
C GLU A 251 -8.90 -0.86 10.76
N PHE A 252 -9.93 -0.17 10.28
CA PHE A 252 -11.25 -0.76 9.99
C PHE A 252 -11.53 -0.92 8.49
N MET A 253 -10.75 -0.29 7.62
CA MET A 253 -10.90 -0.45 6.18
C MET A 253 -9.58 -0.31 5.44
N SER A 254 -9.20 -1.32 4.66
CA SER A 254 -7.90 -1.35 3.97
C SER A 254 -7.85 -2.46 2.91
N GLY A 255 -6.73 -2.58 2.22
CA GLY A 255 -6.39 -3.69 1.34
C GLY A 255 -5.73 -4.86 2.10
N PRO A 256 -5.21 -5.86 1.38
CA PRO A 256 -4.53 -7.00 2.00
C PRO A 256 -3.23 -6.61 2.73
N THR A 257 -2.59 -5.52 2.32
CA THR A 257 -1.31 -5.04 2.87
C THR A 257 -1.36 -4.64 4.34
N ARG A 258 -2.53 -4.30 4.87
CA ARG A 258 -2.76 -4.10 6.32
C ARG A 258 -2.33 -5.29 7.18
N PHE A 259 -2.40 -6.50 6.63
CA PHE A 259 -2.08 -7.74 7.36
C PHE A 259 -0.62 -8.16 7.18
N ILE A 260 0.21 -7.38 6.49
CA ILE A 260 1.64 -7.68 6.33
C ILE A 260 2.33 -7.36 7.65
N ASN A 261 3.06 -8.34 8.19
CA ASN A 261 3.73 -8.21 9.47
C ASN A 261 5.04 -7.42 9.38
N HIS A 262 5.48 -6.93 10.54
CA HIS A 262 6.78 -6.31 10.72
C HIS A 262 7.94 -7.33 10.62
N SER A 263 9.05 -6.91 10.01
CA SER A 263 10.36 -7.56 10.18
C SER A 263 11.50 -6.54 10.22
N CYS A 264 12.50 -6.76 11.08
CA CYS A 264 13.75 -5.99 11.09
C CYS A 264 14.73 -6.40 9.96
N ASP A 265 14.43 -7.49 9.25
CA ASP A 265 15.07 -7.88 7.99
C ASP A 265 13.95 -8.18 6.96
N PRO A 266 13.30 -7.14 6.44
CA PRO A 266 12.11 -7.30 5.63
C PRO A 266 12.43 -7.75 4.20
N ASN A 267 11.42 -8.32 3.54
CA ASN A 267 11.49 -8.62 2.10
C ASN A 267 10.77 -7.58 1.23
N LEU A 268 9.97 -6.69 1.83
CA LEU A 268 9.33 -5.54 1.18
C LEU A 268 9.83 -4.21 1.75
N ARG A 269 9.64 -3.16 0.97
CA ARG A 269 9.84 -1.76 1.40
C ARG A 269 8.76 -0.86 0.81
N ILE A 270 8.39 0.17 1.56
CA ILE A 270 7.46 1.21 1.12
C ILE A 270 8.17 2.29 0.30
N PHE A 271 7.48 2.81 -0.70
CA PHE A 271 7.89 3.96 -1.50
C PHE A 271 6.71 4.90 -1.65
N ALA A 272 6.96 6.20 -1.47
CA ALA A 272 5.99 7.21 -1.86
C ALA A 272 5.88 7.24 -3.39
N ARG A 273 4.68 7.06 -3.92
CA ARG A 273 4.40 7.21 -5.35
C ARG A 273 3.47 8.41 -5.57
N VAL A 274 3.87 9.28 -6.48
CA VAL A 274 3.11 10.45 -6.90
C VAL A 274 2.64 10.20 -8.34
N GLY A 275 1.34 10.36 -8.56
CA GLY A 275 0.80 10.49 -9.90
C GLY A 275 0.85 11.95 -10.32
N ASP A 276 -0.20 12.70 -9.99
CA ASP A 276 -0.23 14.14 -10.21
C ASP A 276 0.63 14.88 -9.18
N HIS A 277 1.48 15.80 -9.65
CA HIS A 277 2.35 16.62 -8.80
C HIS A 277 1.55 17.52 -7.84
N ALA A 278 0.32 17.87 -8.19
CA ALA A 278 -0.57 18.65 -7.34
C ALA A 278 -1.11 17.83 -6.14
N ASP A 279 -0.97 16.51 -6.15
CA ASP A 279 -1.48 15.58 -5.13
C ASP A 279 -0.37 14.94 -4.29
N LYS A 280 0.82 15.57 -4.20
CA LYS A 280 1.93 15.10 -3.35
C LYS A 280 1.55 14.94 -1.88
N HIS A 281 0.66 15.78 -1.36
CA HIS A 281 0.18 15.72 0.03
C HIS A 281 -0.68 14.47 0.32
N ILE A 282 -1.17 13.79 -0.73
CA ILE A 282 -1.94 12.55 -0.65
C ILE A 282 -1.27 11.42 -1.45
N HIS A 283 0.07 11.42 -1.51
CA HIS A 283 0.82 10.42 -2.27
C HIS A 283 0.46 8.98 -1.88
N ASP A 284 0.59 8.05 -2.83
CA ASP A 284 0.41 6.62 -2.57
C ASP A 284 1.56 6.08 -1.71
N ILE A 285 1.29 5.05 -0.90
CA ILE A 285 2.31 4.21 -0.25
C ILE A 285 2.37 2.88 -1.01
N ALA A 286 3.39 2.70 -1.83
CA ALA A 286 3.56 1.53 -2.69
C ALA A 286 4.60 0.57 -2.13
N MET A 287 4.28 -0.73 -2.05
CA MET A 287 5.19 -1.76 -1.55
C MET A 287 5.92 -2.47 -2.69
N PHE A 288 7.25 -2.49 -2.62
CA PHE A 288 8.12 -3.16 -3.59
C PHE A 288 9.00 -4.22 -2.92
N ALA A 289 9.26 -5.31 -3.64
CA ALA A 289 10.14 -6.38 -3.16
C ALA A 289 11.62 -5.97 -3.19
N LEU A 290 12.33 -6.15 -2.06
CA LEU A 290 13.75 -5.85 -1.93
C LEU A 290 14.66 -6.94 -2.51
N ARG A 291 14.13 -8.16 -2.61
CA ARG A 291 14.79 -9.36 -3.13
C ARG A 291 13.77 -10.25 -3.84
N ASP A 292 14.23 -11.33 -4.45
CA ASP A 292 13.32 -12.39 -4.88
C ASP A 292 12.69 -13.04 -3.65
N ILE A 293 11.37 -13.28 -3.73
CA ILE A 293 10.55 -13.86 -2.67
C ILE A 293 9.89 -15.12 -3.25
N PRO A 294 10.29 -16.32 -2.81
CA PRO A 294 9.65 -17.56 -3.21
C PRO A 294 8.17 -17.61 -2.82
N LYS A 295 7.36 -18.30 -3.61
CA LYS A 295 5.96 -18.58 -3.27
C LYS A 295 5.83 -19.17 -1.86
N GLY A 296 4.82 -18.71 -1.13
CA GLY A 296 4.53 -19.16 0.23
C GLY A 296 5.36 -18.49 1.32
N GLU A 297 6.42 -17.75 0.99
CA GLU A 297 7.15 -16.94 1.98
C GLU A 297 6.25 -15.79 2.49
N GLU A 298 6.28 -15.55 3.80
CA GLU A 298 5.56 -14.43 4.41
C GLU A 298 6.15 -13.09 3.96
N LEU A 299 5.29 -12.20 3.51
CA LEU A 299 5.63 -10.82 3.19
C LEU A 299 5.78 -10.04 4.49
N THR A 300 6.85 -9.24 4.57
CA THR A 300 7.14 -8.39 5.72
C THR A 300 7.79 -7.08 5.28
N PHE A 301 7.51 -6.01 6.01
CA PHE A 301 8.20 -4.72 5.86
C PHE A 301 8.61 -4.17 7.21
N ASP A 302 9.50 -3.18 7.22
CA ASP A 302 9.91 -2.49 8.43
C ASP A 302 8.94 -1.33 8.70
N TYR A 303 8.22 -1.38 9.82
CA TYR A 303 7.20 -0.39 10.19
C TYR A 303 7.77 1.00 10.48
N VAL A 304 9.06 1.09 10.79
CA VAL A 304 9.73 2.34 11.16
C VAL A 304 10.79 2.78 10.14
N ASP A 305 10.93 2.07 9.02
CA ASP A 305 11.89 2.47 7.97
C ASP A 305 11.49 3.82 7.37
N GLY A 306 12.23 4.87 7.73
CA GLY A 306 11.95 6.24 7.32
C GLY A 306 11.89 7.22 8.49
N VAL A 307 11.57 6.74 9.69
CA VAL A 307 11.50 7.53 10.94
C VAL A 307 12.92 7.95 11.36
N SER A 308 13.06 9.18 11.87
CA SER A 308 14.35 9.71 12.32
C SER A 308 14.88 8.91 13.53
N GLU A 309 16.20 8.76 13.66
CA GLU A 309 16.78 8.02 14.80
C GLU A 309 16.48 8.67 16.17
N GLU A 310 16.08 9.95 16.18
CA GLU A 310 15.71 10.71 17.38
C GLU A 310 14.31 10.32 17.91
N ASP A 311 13.48 9.78 17.01
CA ASP A 311 12.11 9.33 17.28
C ASP A 311 12.01 7.81 17.51
N ASP A 312 13.15 7.09 17.52
CA ASP A 312 13.21 5.66 17.84
C ASP A 312 12.95 5.43 19.34
N ASP A 313 11.67 5.36 19.69
CA ASP A 313 11.19 5.17 21.06
C ASP A 313 11.65 3.82 21.63
N ALA A 314 12.01 2.83 20.80
CA ALA A 314 12.61 1.56 21.22
C ALA A 314 13.90 1.75 22.02
N LYS A 315 14.64 2.83 21.79
CA LYS A 315 15.88 3.16 22.52
C LYS A 315 15.62 3.82 23.88
N LYS A 316 14.42 4.36 24.12
CA LYS A 316 14.08 5.08 25.36
C LYS A 316 13.54 4.09 26.41
N LYS A 317 14.39 3.71 27.38
CA LYS A 317 14.04 2.77 28.47
C LYS A 317 12.73 3.09 29.19
N SER A 318 12.37 4.37 29.32
CA SER A 318 11.13 4.82 29.97
C SER A 318 9.85 4.49 29.19
N LYS A 319 9.95 4.15 27.89
CA LYS A 319 8.83 3.81 27.03
C LYS A 319 8.71 2.31 26.75
N GLN A 320 9.70 1.51 27.13
CA GLN A 320 9.79 0.08 26.78
C GLN A 320 8.72 -0.81 27.44
N ASP A 321 8.21 -0.44 28.62
CA ASP A 321 7.27 -1.27 29.38
C ASP A 321 5.91 -1.45 28.67
N ASP A 322 5.53 -0.50 27.82
CA ASP A 322 4.26 -0.54 27.06
C ASP A 322 4.46 -1.04 25.61
N MET A 323 5.69 -1.31 25.17
CA MET A 323 5.99 -1.65 23.78
C MET A 323 5.70 -3.11 23.44
N VAL A 324 5.15 -3.35 22.26
CA VAL A 324 4.94 -4.71 21.76
C VAL A 324 6.25 -5.30 21.30
N ARG A 325 6.56 -6.49 21.82
CA ARG A 325 7.76 -7.26 21.45
C ARG A 325 7.70 -7.68 19.99
N CYS A 326 8.81 -7.48 19.28
CA CYS A 326 9.00 -7.95 17.93
C CYS A 326 9.29 -9.46 17.92
N LEU A 327 8.55 -10.19 17.08
CA LEU A 327 8.63 -11.65 16.95
C LEU A 327 9.16 -12.08 15.56
N CYS A 328 9.86 -11.19 14.85
CA CYS A 328 10.34 -11.45 13.48
C CYS A 328 11.46 -12.51 13.40
N ASN A 329 12.07 -12.89 14.53
CA ASN A 329 13.19 -13.85 14.64
C ASN A 329 14.43 -13.52 13.79
N SER A 330 14.53 -12.31 13.22
CA SER A 330 15.74 -11.91 12.50
C SER A 330 16.94 -11.79 13.43
N LYS A 331 18.14 -12.09 12.91
CA LYS A 331 19.40 -11.97 13.64
C LYS A 331 19.69 -10.53 14.09
N ASN A 332 19.22 -9.53 13.33
CA ASN A 332 19.36 -8.10 13.62
C ASN A 332 18.10 -7.49 14.26
N CYS A 333 17.26 -8.30 14.91
CA CYS A 333 15.99 -7.84 15.50
C CYS A 333 16.17 -6.75 16.58
N ARG A 334 15.46 -5.62 16.42
CA ARG A 334 15.41 -4.47 17.35
C ARG A 334 14.57 -4.71 18.62
N LYS A 335 14.03 -5.92 18.80
CA LYS A 335 13.28 -6.41 19.98
C LYS A 335 11.88 -5.85 20.17
N PHE A 336 11.58 -4.65 19.68
CA PHE A 336 10.25 -4.03 19.73
C PHE A 336 9.83 -3.57 18.32
N LEU A 337 8.53 -3.39 18.13
CA LEU A 337 7.93 -3.10 16.81
C LEU A 337 8.04 -1.64 16.38
N TRP A 338 8.10 -0.72 17.34
CA TRP A 338 8.28 0.72 17.21
C TRP A 338 9.47 1.15 18.04
#